data_AF-A0A972DFN4-F1
#
_entry.id   AF-A0A972DFN4-F1
#
_cell.length_a   1.000
_cell.length_b   1.000
_cell.length_c   1.000
_cell.angle_alpha   90.00
_cell.angle_beta   90.00
_cell.angle_gamma   90.00
#
_symmetry.space_group_name_H-M   'P 1'
#
loop_
_entity.id
_entity.type
_entity.pdbx_description
1 polymer ?
#
loop_
_entity_poly.entity_id
_entity_poly.type
_entity_poly.pdbx_seq_one_letter_code
_entity_poly.pdbx_strand_id
1 'polypeptide(L)'
;MGFKIGIVGTGSFARGFVPLFKNHPFTDEVVLADLIKERVEKMAEDFQIKRYVYSLDEMLKTNVDAVAIFTQRHLHGEQVKRALQAGKHVYCAVPMAQTQDEVFEILELVRRTGLIYMTGETSYYYPSAVFCRDRFKAGAFGHFVYGEARYFHDMSHGFYDAFRRSGGADWKRVAGIPPMHYPTHSISLVLSVTGAKALKVSCLGYIDRHMDGIFRKGGNLWDNPFSNETALFRTSDGGMMRINEFRRIGWSGKVGEDVSLFGTLGSFEENALTSVWTTLDRNDIEDVTPLLTCRRDPSPAVQGEHSTIARDFHSSVAKVHHTYRLPDSFKGLPNGHYGSHQFLVDDFMKALATNQLPPNHAWRAAEYILPGLVAHQSALRDGELMSIPDVGEVPSDRTILDPDSFIAYRF
;
A
#
# COMPACT_ATOMS: atom_id res chain seq x y z
N MET A 1 -21.53 9.25 16.62
CA MET A 1 -22.01 9.62 15.26
C MET A 1 -21.16 8.82 14.30
N GLY A 2 -21.76 8.11 13.34
CA GLY A 2 -21.00 7.40 12.33
C GLY A 2 -20.71 8.30 11.13
N PHE A 3 -19.86 7.79 10.24
CA PHE A 3 -19.42 8.45 9.02
C PHE A 3 -20.03 7.77 7.81
N LYS A 4 -20.28 8.55 6.76
CA LYS A 4 -20.73 8.08 5.46
C LYS A 4 -19.54 7.96 4.53
N ILE A 5 -19.29 6.76 4.04
CA ILE A 5 -18.08 6.43 3.28
C ILE A 5 -18.45 6.17 1.81
N GLY A 6 -17.90 6.97 0.90
CA GLY A 6 -17.96 6.71 -0.53
C GLY A 6 -16.83 5.78 -0.96
N ILE A 7 -17.10 4.72 -1.71
CA ILE A 7 -16.08 3.83 -2.28
C ILE A 7 -16.04 4.07 -3.79
N VAL A 8 -14.92 4.58 -4.28
CA VAL A 8 -14.71 4.97 -5.69
C VAL A 8 -13.80 3.95 -6.37
N GLY A 9 -14.31 3.27 -7.38
CA GLY A 9 -13.68 2.11 -8.00
C GLY A 9 -14.16 0.82 -7.35
N THR A 10 -14.95 0.03 -8.10
CA THR A 10 -15.55 -1.24 -7.66
C THR A 10 -14.87 -2.44 -8.35
N GLY A 11 -13.54 -2.37 -8.46
CA GLY A 11 -12.70 -3.46 -8.96
C GLY A 11 -12.59 -4.63 -7.96
N SER A 12 -11.79 -5.64 -8.32
CA SER A 12 -11.56 -6.82 -7.47
C SER A 12 -11.00 -6.46 -6.10
N PHE A 13 -10.04 -5.53 -6.03
CA PHE A 13 -9.44 -5.10 -4.76
C PHE A 13 -10.47 -4.49 -3.79
N ALA A 14 -11.38 -3.65 -4.28
CA ALA A 14 -12.42 -3.01 -3.46
C ALA A 14 -13.33 -4.02 -2.75
N ARG A 15 -13.55 -5.23 -3.31
CA ARG A 15 -14.35 -6.29 -2.69
C ARG A 15 -13.87 -6.68 -1.29
N GLY A 16 -12.55 -6.59 -1.05
CA GLY A 16 -11.96 -6.85 0.26
C GLY A 16 -12.23 -5.76 1.30
N PHE A 17 -12.67 -4.56 0.88
CA PHE A 17 -12.86 -3.39 1.73
C PHE A 17 -14.32 -3.01 1.95
N VAL A 18 -15.22 -3.24 0.97
CA VAL A 18 -16.66 -2.96 1.12
C VAL A 18 -17.25 -3.55 2.42
N PRO A 19 -17.09 -4.86 2.74
CA PRO A 19 -17.67 -5.42 3.96
C PRO A 19 -17.04 -4.83 5.22
N LEU A 20 -15.75 -4.47 5.19
CA LEU A 20 -15.06 -3.88 6.33
C LEU A 20 -15.58 -2.48 6.63
N PHE A 21 -15.68 -1.60 5.63
CA PHE A 21 -16.28 -0.28 5.82
C PHE A 21 -17.74 -0.39 6.24
N LYS A 22 -18.53 -1.26 5.59
CA LYS A 22 -19.96 -1.45 5.89
C LYS A 22 -20.21 -1.87 7.34
N ASN A 23 -19.36 -2.73 7.91
CA ASN A 23 -19.55 -3.30 9.25
C ASN A 23 -18.70 -2.62 10.33
N HIS A 24 -17.92 -1.58 10.00
CA HIS A 24 -17.15 -0.86 11.01
C HIS A 24 -18.09 -0.07 11.94
N PRO A 25 -17.89 -0.08 13.28
CA PRO A 25 -18.82 0.56 14.24
C PRO A 25 -19.00 2.08 14.06
N PHE A 26 -18.04 2.74 13.41
CA PHE A 26 -18.11 4.17 13.08
C PHE A 26 -18.66 4.45 11.67
N THR A 27 -19.24 3.49 10.96
CA THR A 27 -19.84 3.72 9.63
C THR A 27 -21.36 3.71 9.71
N ASP A 28 -22.00 4.79 9.24
CA ASP A 28 -23.46 4.88 9.12
C ASP A 28 -23.96 4.41 7.74
N GLU A 29 -23.19 4.70 6.68
CA GLU A 29 -23.59 4.41 5.31
C GLU A 29 -22.36 4.16 4.43
N VAL A 30 -22.47 3.22 3.50
CA VAL A 30 -21.53 3.06 2.38
C VAL A 30 -22.25 3.42 1.08
N VAL A 31 -21.61 4.24 0.25
CA VAL A 31 -22.06 4.58 -1.11
C VAL A 31 -21.01 4.10 -2.09
N LEU A 32 -21.39 3.48 -3.20
CA LEU A 32 -20.43 3.02 -4.21
C LEU A 32 -20.38 3.94 -5.44
N ALA A 33 -19.24 4.00 -6.11
CA ALA A 33 -19.09 4.69 -7.39
C ALA A 33 -18.17 3.93 -8.35
N ASP A 34 -18.58 3.78 -9.61
CA ASP A 34 -17.73 3.29 -10.69
C ASP A 34 -18.22 3.85 -12.03
N LEU A 35 -17.30 4.05 -12.99
CA LEU A 35 -17.64 4.44 -14.35
C LEU A 35 -18.32 3.30 -15.12
N ILE A 36 -18.06 2.04 -14.72
CA ILE A 36 -18.64 0.84 -15.33
C ILE A 36 -19.88 0.44 -14.52
N LYS A 37 -21.06 0.73 -15.07
CA LYS A 37 -22.36 0.53 -14.40
C LYS A 37 -22.52 -0.88 -13.86
N GLU A 38 -22.19 -1.87 -14.66
CA GLU A 38 -22.37 -3.28 -14.33
C GLU A 38 -21.50 -3.69 -13.12
N ARG A 39 -20.33 -3.06 -12.92
CA ARG A 39 -19.46 -3.34 -11.77
C ARG A 39 -20.05 -2.81 -10.48
N VAL A 40 -20.50 -1.54 -10.50
CA VAL A 40 -21.05 -0.91 -9.30
C VAL A 40 -22.39 -1.52 -8.90
N GLU A 41 -23.25 -1.82 -9.86
CA GLU A 41 -24.54 -2.50 -9.65
C GLU A 41 -24.34 -3.90 -9.06
N LYS A 42 -23.42 -4.68 -9.65
CA LYS A 42 -23.08 -6.01 -9.13
C LYS A 42 -22.49 -5.95 -7.72
N MET A 43 -21.58 -5.02 -7.46
CA MET A 43 -20.99 -4.85 -6.13
C MET A 43 -22.06 -4.43 -5.10
N ALA A 44 -22.99 -3.57 -5.50
CA ALA A 44 -24.11 -3.12 -4.68
C ALA A 44 -25.04 -4.30 -4.35
N GLU A 45 -25.36 -5.15 -5.32
CA GLU A 45 -26.14 -6.37 -5.11
C GLU A 45 -25.42 -7.35 -4.18
N ASP A 46 -24.18 -7.72 -4.51
CA ASP A 46 -23.38 -8.71 -3.77
C ASP A 46 -23.24 -8.36 -2.28
N PHE A 47 -23.08 -7.06 -1.97
CA PHE A 47 -22.88 -6.56 -0.60
C PHE A 47 -24.11 -5.86 -0.03
N GLN A 48 -25.26 -5.90 -0.70
CA GLN A 48 -26.51 -5.26 -0.28
C GLN A 48 -26.33 -3.77 0.07
N ILE A 49 -25.63 -3.01 -0.78
CA ILE A 49 -25.45 -1.57 -0.67
C ILE A 49 -26.60 -0.87 -1.40
N LYS A 50 -27.32 0.00 -0.69
CA LYS A 50 -28.55 0.62 -1.21
C LYS A 50 -28.31 1.78 -2.18
N ARG A 51 -27.16 2.44 -2.09
CA ARG A 51 -26.88 3.68 -2.82
C ARG A 51 -25.58 3.57 -3.59
N TYR A 52 -25.63 3.91 -4.86
CA TYR A 52 -24.46 4.02 -5.71
C TYR A 52 -24.66 5.09 -6.78
N VAL A 53 -23.56 5.54 -7.36
CA VAL A 53 -23.48 6.56 -8.41
C VAL A 53 -22.48 6.11 -9.48
N TYR A 54 -22.39 6.83 -10.61
CA TYR A 54 -21.64 6.35 -11.77
C TYR A 54 -20.34 7.11 -12.03
N SER A 55 -19.88 7.95 -11.10
CA SER A 55 -18.62 8.68 -11.24
C SER A 55 -18.12 9.24 -9.91
N LEU A 56 -16.83 9.62 -9.87
CA LEU A 56 -16.28 10.43 -8.79
C LEU A 56 -17.01 11.78 -8.70
N ASP A 57 -17.33 12.42 -9.81
CA ASP A 57 -18.04 13.71 -9.82
C ASP A 57 -19.40 13.66 -9.13
N GLU A 58 -20.16 12.59 -9.38
CA GLU A 58 -21.42 12.36 -8.68
C GLU A 58 -21.19 12.06 -7.20
N MET A 59 -20.17 11.25 -6.87
CA MET A 59 -19.81 10.93 -5.49
C MET A 59 -19.47 12.19 -4.67
N LEU A 60 -18.68 13.11 -5.22
CA LEU A 60 -18.25 14.33 -4.52
C LEU A 60 -19.40 15.30 -4.25
N LYS A 61 -20.50 15.23 -5.03
CA LYS A 61 -21.74 16.00 -4.80
C LYS A 61 -22.64 15.39 -3.73
N THR A 62 -22.35 14.18 -3.26
CA THR A 62 -23.11 13.55 -2.18
C THR A 62 -22.69 14.07 -0.80
N ASN A 63 -23.46 13.66 0.21
CA ASN A 63 -23.21 13.94 1.63
C ASN A 63 -22.29 12.91 2.31
N VAL A 64 -21.44 12.20 1.55
CA VAL A 64 -20.38 11.38 2.17
C VAL A 64 -19.37 12.28 2.89
N ASP A 65 -18.82 11.79 4.01
CA ASP A 65 -17.80 12.49 4.80
C ASP A 65 -16.39 12.16 4.29
N ALA A 66 -16.22 10.93 3.79
CA ALA A 66 -14.95 10.43 3.28
C ALA A 66 -15.13 9.65 1.99
N VAL A 67 -14.06 9.56 1.19
CA VAL A 67 -13.98 8.67 0.02
C VAL A 67 -12.79 7.72 0.13
N ALA A 68 -13.02 6.44 -0.19
CA ALA A 68 -12.01 5.41 -0.37
C ALA A 68 -11.79 5.17 -1.87
N ILE A 69 -10.61 5.49 -2.38
CA ILE A 69 -10.26 5.46 -3.81
C ILE A 69 -9.48 4.17 -4.12
N PHE A 70 -10.08 3.32 -4.97
CA PHE A 70 -9.54 2.03 -5.44
C PHE A 70 -9.53 1.95 -6.97
N THR A 71 -9.29 3.08 -7.64
CA THR A 71 -9.23 3.19 -9.10
C THR A 71 -7.84 2.80 -9.62
N GLN A 72 -7.58 3.05 -10.90
CA GLN A 72 -6.26 2.83 -11.48
C GLN A 72 -5.26 3.82 -10.89
N ARG A 73 -4.14 3.32 -10.37
CA ARG A 73 -3.04 4.07 -9.74
C ARG A 73 -2.63 5.39 -10.40
N HIS A 74 -2.66 5.47 -11.73
CA HIS A 74 -2.28 6.69 -12.46
C HIS A 74 -3.32 7.81 -12.41
N LEU A 75 -4.48 7.54 -11.82
CA LEU A 75 -5.55 8.52 -11.60
C LEU A 75 -5.58 9.01 -10.15
N HIS A 76 -4.85 8.37 -9.23
CA HIS A 76 -4.95 8.66 -7.80
C HIS A 76 -4.65 10.11 -7.46
N GLY A 77 -3.54 10.66 -7.97
CA GLY A 77 -3.13 12.03 -7.66
C GLY A 77 -4.24 13.04 -7.86
N GLU A 78 -4.85 13.04 -9.05
CA GLU A 78 -5.94 13.96 -9.33
C GLU A 78 -7.25 13.63 -8.59
N GLN A 79 -7.60 12.36 -8.45
CA GLN A 79 -8.82 11.99 -7.73
C GLN A 79 -8.75 12.36 -6.24
N VAL A 80 -7.58 12.20 -5.61
CA VAL A 80 -7.32 12.62 -4.23
C VAL A 80 -7.46 14.14 -4.10
N LYS A 81 -6.82 14.91 -4.98
CA LYS A 81 -6.90 16.38 -4.96
C LYS A 81 -8.34 16.88 -5.05
N ARG A 82 -9.11 16.36 -6.01
CA ARG A 82 -10.53 16.69 -6.18
C ARG A 82 -11.36 16.36 -4.95
N ALA A 83 -11.12 15.22 -4.31
CA ALA A 83 -11.83 14.82 -3.11
C ALA A 83 -11.54 15.74 -1.91
N LEU A 84 -10.26 16.05 -1.66
CA LEU A 84 -9.85 16.99 -0.61
C LEU A 84 -10.42 18.39 -0.85
N GLN A 85 -10.37 18.88 -2.10
CA GLN A 85 -10.96 20.17 -2.48
C GLN A 85 -12.49 20.22 -2.30
N ALA A 86 -13.18 19.08 -2.48
CA ALA A 86 -14.61 18.93 -2.21
C ALA A 86 -14.93 18.77 -0.71
N GLY A 87 -13.95 18.93 0.18
CA GLY A 87 -14.14 18.85 1.63
C GLY A 87 -14.27 17.42 2.16
N LYS A 88 -13.78 16.42 1.43
CA LYS A 88 -13.91 14.99 1.80
C LYS A 88 -12.60 14.46 2.36
N HIS A 89 -12.68 13.69 3.44
CA HIS A 89 -11.56 12.86 3.89
C HIS A 89 -11.22 11.80 2.84
N VAL A 90 -9.97 11.34 2.79
CA VAL A 90 -9.53 10.43 1.72
C VAL A 90 -8.79 9.23 2.29
N TYR A 91 -9.26 8.04 1.94
CA TYR A 91 -8.47 6.82 1.93
C TYR A 91 -8.11 6.52 0.47
N CYS A 92 -6.86 6.23 0.16
CA CYS A 92 -6.43 5.97 -1.21
C CYS A 92 -5.54 4.73 -1.28
N ALA A 93 -5.88 3.78 -2.14
CA ALA A 93 -5.00 2.67 -2.45
C ALA A 93 -3.62 3.18 -2.93
N VAL A 94 -2.59 2.37 -2.77
CA VAL A 94 -1.25 2.80 -3.17
C VAL A 94 -1.12 2.90 -4.69
N PRO A 95 -0.28 3.82 -5.18
CA PRO A 95 0.41 4.89 -4.46
C PRO A 95 -0.47 6.14 -4.32
N MET A 96 -0.06 7.11 -3.50
CA MET A 96 -0.83 8.36 -3.34
C MET A 96 -0.95 9.20 -4.62
N ALA A 97 0.07 9.14 -5.50
CA ALA A 97 0.20 9.93 -6.71
C ALA A 97 1.27 9.33 -7.65
N GLN A 98 1.46 9.90 -8.83
CA GLN A 98 2.45 9.46 -9.82
C GLN A 98 3.49 10.51 -10.20
N THR A 99 3.36 11.75 -9.72
CA THR A 99 4.35 12.81 -9.92
C THR A 99 4.70 13.47 -8.61
N GLN A 100 5.89 14.09 -8.54
CA GLN A 100 6.31 14.83 -7.36
C GLN A 100 5.37 16.01 -7.09
N ASP A 101 4.97 16.73 -8.14
CA ASP A 101 4.04 17.88 -8.05
C ASP A 101 2.71 17.46 -7.42
N GLU A 102 2.12 16.34 -7.86
CA GLU A 102 0.89 15.81 -7.26
C GLU A 102 1.07 15.46 -5.79
N VAL A 103 2.21 14.87 -5.40
CA VAL A 103 2.50 14.57 -4.00
C VAL A 103 2.50 15.84 -3.16
N PHE A 104 3.22 16.87 -3.59
CA PHE A 104 3.30 18.14 -2.85
C PHE A 104 1.96 18.89 -2.81
N GLU A 105 1.19 18.89 -3.90
CA GLU A 105 -0.15 19.47 -3.91
C GLU A 105 -1.11 18.78 -2.94
N ILE A 106 -1.02 17.45 -2.82
CA ILE A 106 -1.81 16.68 -1.84
C ILE A 106 -1.39 17.04 -0.41
N LEU A 107 -0.09 17.11 -0.12
CA LEU A 107 0.40 17.49 1.20
C LEU A 107 -0.09 18.90 1.60
N GLU A 108 -0.04 19.84 0.68
CA GLU A 108 -0.54 21.20 0.90
C GLU A 108 -2.06 21.24 1.11
N LEU A 109 -2.83 20.46 0.33
CA LEU A 109 -4.28 20.34 0.53
C LEU A 109 -4.62 19.77 1.92
N VAL A 110 -3.94 18.70 2.34
CA VAL A 110 -4.11 18.10 3.67
C VAL A 110 -3.77 19.11 4.76
N ARG A 111 -2.66 19.85 4.61
CA ARG A 111 -2.24 20.89 5.55
C ARG A 111 -3.26 22.02 5.66
N ARG A 112 -3.74 22.55 4.54
CA ARG A 112 -4.65 23.70 4.49
C ARG A 112 -6.06 23.36 4.95
N THR A 113 -6.57 22.19 4.57
CA THR A 113 -7.95 21.80 4.86
C THR A 113 -8.11 21.15 6.24
N GLY A 114 -7.03 20.61 6.80
CA GLY A 114 -7.07 19.80 8.01
C GLY A 114 -7.67 18.40 7.79
N LEU A 115 -8.14 18.07 6.59
CA LEU A 115 -8.76 16.79 6.29
C LEU A 115 -7.77 15.63 6.44
N ILE A 116 -8.27 14.53 6.98
CA ILE A 116 -7.54 13.26 7.05
C ILE A 116 -7.34 12.66 5.65
N TYR A 117 -6.09 12.31 5.37
CA TYR A 117 -5.68 11.43 4.28
C TYR A 117 -5.00 10.19 4.85
N MET A 118 -5.29 9.02 4.28
CA MET A 118 -4.59 7.77 4.54
C MET A 118 -4.25 7.07 3.23
N THR A 119 -3.03 6.55 3.13
CA THR A 119 -2.70 5.58 2.08
C THR A 119 -2.97 4.15 2.55
N GLY A 120 -3.56 3.34 1.68
CA GLY A 120 -3.84 1.93 1.91
C GLY A 120 -2.61 1.05 1.72
N GLU A 121 -1.51 1.39 2.38
CA GLU A 121 -0.25 0.65 2.33
C GLU A 121 -0.34 -0.64 3.16
N THR A 122 -0.57 -1.76 2.49
CA THR A 122 -0.77 -3.07 3.10
C THR A 122 0.47 -3.62 3.78
N SER A 123 1.67 -3.32 3.26
CA SER A 123 2.93 -3.88 3.77
C SER A 123 3.26 -3.39 5.18
N TYR A 124 2.71 -2.23 5.58
CA TYR A 124 2.80 -1.73 6.95
C TYR A 124 2.31 -2.74 8.00
N TYR A 125 1.35 -3.58 7.60
CA TYR A 125 0.73 -4.61 8.43
C TYR A 125 1.14 -6.02 8.04
N TYR A 126 2.12 -6.20 7.16
CA TYR A 126 2.63 -7.54 6.90
C TYR A 126 3.24 -8.12 8.17
N PRO A 127 3.08 -9.44 8.40
CA PRO A 127 3.58 -10.07 9.62
C PRO A 127 5.06 -9.80 9.87
N SER A 128 5.89 -9.82 8.82
CA SER A 128 7.32 -9.48 8.90
C SER A 128 7.55 -8.04 9.36
N ALA A 129 6.80 -7.07 8.82
CA ALA A 129 6.89 -5.67 9.24
C ALA A 129 6.43 -5.46 10.69
N VAL A 130 5.35 -6.10 11.11
CA VAL A 130 4.85 -6.01 12.50
C VAL A 130 5.88 -6.61 13.47
N PHE A 131 6.35 -7.82 13.19
CA PHE A 131 7.38 -8.49 14.00
C PHE A 131 8.67 -7.64 14.10
N CYS A 132 9.17 -7.14 12.96
CA CYS A 132 10.37 -6.34 12.94
C CYS A 132 10.17 -5.00 13.66
N ARG A 133 9.02 -4.35 13.50
CA ARG A 133 8.71 -3.09 14.18
C ARG A 133 8.66 -3.26 15.70
N ASP A 134 8.08 -4.35 16.20
CA ASP A 134 8.05 -4.63 17.64
C ASP A 134 9.45 -4.92 18.20
N ARG A 135 10.25 -5.73 17.50
CA ARG A 135 11.65 -5.99 17.86
C ARG A 135 12.50 -4.70 17.80
N PHE A 136 12.28 -3.84 16.82
CA PHE A 136 12.98 -2.56 16.67
C PHE A 136 12.62 -1.59 17.81
N LYS A 137 11.32 -1.44 18.12
CA LYS A 137 10.83 -0.67 19.29
C LYS A 137 11.43 -1.18 20.60
N ALA A 138 11.62 -2.50 20.74
CA ALA A 138 12.25 -3.12 21.90
C ALA A 138 13.80 -2.97 21.95
N GLY A 139 14.40 -2.34 20.94
CA GLY A 139 15.86 -2.16 20.84
C GLY A 139 16.64 -3.41 20.40
N ALA A 140 15.95 -4.48 19.98
CA ALA A 140 16.58 -5.76 19.67
C ALA A 140 17.48 -5.73 18.43
N PHE A 141 17.24 -4.79 17.50
CA PHE A 141 18.14 -4.54 16.37
C PHE A 141 19.38 -3.72 16.75
N GLY A 142 19.35 -2.97 17.85
CA GLY A 142 20.31 -1.88 18.08
C GLY A 142 20.10 -0.75 17.07
N HIS A 143 21.16 -0.31 16.40
CA HIS A 143 21.08 0.69 15.33
C HIS A 143 20.87 0.03 13.98
N PHE A 144 20.02 0.60 13.13
CA PHE A 144 19.82 0.14 11.77
C PHE A 144 21.12 0.30 10.95
N VAL A 145 21.51 -0.76 10.25
CA VAL A 145 22.70 -0.77 9.37
C VAL A 145 22.26 -0.87 7.92
N TYR A 146 21.51 -1.90 7.59
CA TYR A 146 21.10 -2.20 6.22
C TYR A 146 19.72 -2.85 6.20
N GLY A 147 18.95 -2.54 5.17
CA GLY A 147 17.69 -3.22 4.89
C GLY A 147 17.56 -3.51 3.41
N GLU A 148 16.82 -4.54 3.08
CA GLU A 148 16.43 -4.81 1.71
C GLU A 148 15.01 -5.31 1.64
N ALA A 149 14.31 -4.84 0.62
CA ALA A 149 12.98 -5.31 0.32
C ALA A 149 12.81 -5.44 -1.18
N ARG A 150 11.90 -6.31 -1.58
CA ARG A 150 11.61 -6.54 -2.99
C ARG A 150 10.12 -6.67 -3.23
N TYR A 151 9.68 -6.24 -4.40
CA TYR A 151 8.35 -6.48 -4.95
C TYR A 151 8.53 -7.15 -6.31
N PHE A 152 8.48 -8.47 -6.30
CA PHE A 152 8.57 -9.34 -7.46
C PHE A 152 7.17 -9.76 -7.86
N HIS A 153 6.72 -9.19 -8.97
CA HIS A 153 5.41 -9.52 -9.51
C HIS A 153 5.53 -9.58 -11.02
N ASP A 154 5.96 -10.76 -11.49
CA ASP A 154 6.15 -11.00 -12.91
C ASP A 154 4.85 -10.78 -13.69
N MET A 155 4.95 -10.20 -14.88
CA MET A 155 3.80 -9.94 -15.75
C MET A 155 2.94 -11.20 -16.00
N SER A 156 3.56 -12.38 -16.05
CA SER A 156 2.89 -13.67 -16.24
C SER A 156 2.06 -14.12 -15.03
N HIS A 157 2.28 -13.55 -13.84
CA HIS A 157 1.53 -13.87 -12.62
C HIS A 157 0.19 -13.14 -12.52
N GLY A 158 -0.49 -12.95 -13.65
CA GLY A 158 -1.86 -12.40 -13.72
C GLY A 158 -1.94 -10.91 -14.05
N PHE A 159 -0.82 -10.18 -14.12
CA PHE A 159 -0.84 -8.75 -14.46
C PHE A 159 -1.36 -8.48 -15.86
N TYR A 160 -1.10 -9.35 -16.85
CA TYR A 160 -1.71 -9.22 -18.17
C TYR A 160 -3.24 -9.13 -18.10
N ASP A 161 -3.89 -9.99 -17.32
CA ASP A 161 -5.35 -10.01 -17.19
C ASP A 161 -5.87 -8.86 -16.35
N ALA A 162 -5.17 -8.53 -15.26
CA ALA A 162 -5.49 -7.37 -14.43
C ALA A 162 -5.49 -6.08 -15.27
N PHE A 163 -4.44 -5.83 -16.06
CA PHE A 163 -4.37 -4.65 -16.91
C PHE A 163 -5.40 -4.67 -18.03
N ARG A 164 -5.65 -5.80 -18.70
CA ARG A 164 -6.73 -5.87 -19.70
C ARG A 164 -8.08 -5.50 -19.10
N ARG A 165 -8.36 -5.95 -17.88
CA ARG A 165 -9.59 -5.65 -17.16
C ARG A 165 -9.69 -4.19 -16.73
N SER A 166 -8.60 -3.58 -16.28
CA SER A 166 -8.62 -2.21 -15.72
C SER A 166 -8.28 -1.11 -16.73
N GLY A 167 -7.50 -1.42 -17.76
CA GLY A 167 -6.95 -0.46 -18.71
C GLY A 167 -7.68 -0.42 -20.06
N GLY A 168 -8.67 -1.28 -20.29
CA GLY A 168 -9.49 -1.27 -21.50
C GLY A 168 -8.69 -1.51 -22.78
N ALA A 169 -9.06 -0.85 -23.88
CA ALA A 169 -8.40 -0.98 -25.17
C ALA A 169 -6.90 -0.59 -25.11
N ASP A 170 -6.56 0.39 -24.27
CA ASP A 170 -5.21 0.91 -24.10
C ASP A 170 -4.44 0.25 -22.94
N TRP A 171 -4.85 -0.95 -22.51
CA TRP A 171 -4.27 -1.59 -21.32
C TRP A 171 -2.74 -1.71 -21.35
N LYS A 172 -2.14 -1.92 -22.53
CA LYS A 172 -0.68 -1.98 -22.67
C LYS A 172 -0.02 -0.67 -22.29
N ARG A 173 -0.65 0.47 -22.62
CA ARG A 173 -0.11 1.80 -22.34
C ARG A 173 -0.01 2.05 -20.84
N VAL A 174 -1.00 1.59 -20.07
CA VAL A 174 -1.02 1.72 -18.60
C VAL A 174 -0.24 0.61 -17.88
N ALA A 175 -0.03 -0.54 -18.53
CA ALA A 175 0.74 -1.66 -17.97
C ALA A 175 2.23 -1.34 -17.83
N GLY A 176 2.78 -0.53 -18.74
CA GLY A 176 4.20 -0.15 -18.75
C GLY A 176 4.59 0.92 -17.73
N ILE A 177 3.88 1.00 -16.60
CA ILE A 177 4.28 1.89 -15.49
C ILE A 177 5.74 1.62 -15.11
N PRO A 178 6.54 2.65 -14.77
CA PRO A 178 7.82 2.44 -14.13
C PRO A 178 7.67 1.56 -12.88
N PRO A 179 8.49 0.52 -12.69
CA PRO A 179 8.44 -0.27 -11.47
C PRO A 179 8.60 0.57 -10.20
N MET A 180 9.50 1.56 -10.20
CA MET A 180 9.71 2.51 -9.10
C MET A 180 8.63 3.60 -8.97
N HIS A 181 7.56 3.56 -9.79
CA HIS A 181 6.33 4.31 -9.51
C HIS A 181 5.32 3.50 -8.68
N TYR A 182 5.68 2.28 -8.25
CA TYR A 182 4.93 1.46 -7.31
C TYR A 182 5.79 0.84 -6.17
N PRO A 183 6.77 1.54 -5.56
CA PRO A 183 7.67 0.93 -4.58
C PRO A 183 7.16 1.07 -3.15
N THR A 184 5.91 1.49 -2.96
CA THR A 184 5.41 1.86 -1.62
C THR A 184 5.46 0.67 -0.68
N HIS A 185 5.12 -0.53 -1.17
CA HIS A 185 5.17 -1.77 -0.40
C HIS A 185 6.59 -2.05 0.10
N SER A 186 7.55 -2.13 -0.82
CA SER A 186 8.93 -2.49 -0.53
C SER A 186 9.64 -1.43 0.32
N ILE A 187 9.42 -0.14 0.06
CA ILE A 187 9.95 0.95 0.89
C ILE A 187 9.33 0.93 2.30
N SER A 188 8.02 0.75 2.40
CA SER A 188 7.31 0.69 3.69
C SER A 188 7.81 -0.47 4.57
N LEU A 189 8.14 -1.64 3.99
CA LEU A 189 8.71 -2.77 4.75
C LEU A 189 9.99 -2.40 5.52
N VAL A 190 10.72 -1.37 5.09
CA VAL A 190 11.92 -0.87 5.78
C VAL A 190 11.62 0.38 6.62
N LEU A 191 11.02 1.41 6.02
CA LEU A 191 10.87 2.72 6.66
C LEU A 191 9.78 2.74 7.75
N SER A 192 8.78 1.86 7.65
CA SER A 192 7.75 1.73 8.70
C SER A 192 8.30 1.04 9.96
N VAL A 193 9.37 0.24 9.82
CA VAL A 193 10.05 -0.43 10.94
C VAL A 193 11.05 0.52 11.60
N THR A 194 11.93 1.13 10.80
CA THR A 194 13.06 1.92 11.30
C THR A 194 12.67 3.33 11.73
N GLY A 195 11.59 3.88 11.16
CA GLY A 195 11.22 5.29 11.33
C GLY A 195 12.11 6.27 10.54
N ALA A 196 13.11 5.78 9.81
CA ALA A 196 14.02 6.60 9.03
C ALA A 196 13.34 7.20 7.78
N LYS A 197 13.99 8.21 7.18
CA LYS A 197 13.62 8.81 5.89
C LYS A 197 14.68 8.47 4.84
N ALA A 198 14.28 8.28 3.60
CA ALA A 198 15.22 8.14 2.48
C ALA A 198 15.71 9.53 2.04
N LEU A 199 17.03 9.72 1.94
CA LEU A 199 17.65 11.03 1.66
C LEU A 199 18.23 11.13 0.25
N LYS A 200 18.83 10.05 -0.25
CA LYS A 200 19.44 9.99 -1.59
C LYS A 200 19.21 8.63 -2.21
N VAL A 201 19.20 8.55 -3.52
CA VAL A 201 19.04 7.31 -4.27
C VAL A 201 19.93 7.25 -5.51
N SER A 202 20.47 6.07 -5.78
CA SER A 202 21.02 5.67 -7.07
C SER A 202 20.26 4.45 -7.55
N CYS A 203 19.75 4.46 -8.78
CA CYS A 203 18.92 3.40 -9.32
C CYS A 203 19.36 2.98 -10.72
N LEU A 204 19.33 1.68 -11.00
CA LEU A 204 19.58 1.12 -12.31
C LEU A 204 18.36 0.35 -12.80
N GLY A 205 18.07 0.46 -14.09
CA GLY A 205 16.94 -0.20 -14.75
C GLY A 205 17.39 -1.27 -15.74
N TYR A 206 16.72 -2.42 -15.75
CA TYR A 206 16.85 -3.42 -16.80
C TYR A 206 15.98 -3.02 -17.99
N ILE A 207 16.62 -2.72 -19.12
CA ILE A 207 15.94 -2.42 -20.38
C ILE A 207 15.21 -3.67 -20.87
N ASP A 208 13.89 -3.59 -20.99
CA ASP A 208 13.09 -4.73 -21.40
C ASP A 208 13.37 -5.13 -22.85
N ARG A 209 13.34 -6.44 -23.11
CA ARG A 209 13.58 -7.02 -24.43
C ARG A 209 12.40 -7.88 -24.91
N HIS A 210 11.31 -7.88 -24.16
CA HIS A 210 10.16 -8.72 -24.46
C HIS A 210 9.36 -8.19 -25.66
N MET A 211 8.84 -9.11 -26.48
CA MET A 211 8.24 -8.80 -27.78
C MET A 211 6.86 -8.13 -27.71
N ASP A 212 6.21 -8.11 -26.54
CA ASP A 212 4.87 -7.50 -26.39
C ASP A 212 4.87 -5.97 -26.43
N GLY A 213 6.05 -5.35 -26.28
CA GLY A 213 6.29 -3.92 -26.39
C GLY A 213 5.68 -3.07 -25.27
N ILE A 214 5.45 -3.64 -24.08
CA ILE A 214 4.88 -2.91 -22.93
C ILE A 214 5.89 -1.92 -22.33
N PHE A 215 7.10 -2.38 -22.01
CA PHE A 215 8.16 -1.57 -21.43
C PHE A 215 9.12 -1.12 -22.53
N ARG A 216 8.71 -0.10 -23.28
CA ARG A 216 9.55 0.56 -24.29
C ARG A 216 9.14 2.01 -24.41
N LYS A 217 10.09 2.87 -24.81
CA LYS A 217 9.79 4.25 -25.19
C LYS A 217 8.71 4.31 -26.27
N GLY A 218 7.69 5.15 -26.09
CA GLY A 218 6.50 5.25 -26.92
C GLY A 218 5.45 4.13 -26.72
N GLY A 219 5.78 3.06 -25.97
CA GLY A 219 4.90 1.91 -25.73
C GLY A 219 3.95 2.07 -24.55
N ASN A 220 4.25 3.00 -23.64
CA ASN A 220 3.48 3.27 -22.42
C ASN A 220 3.31 4.76 -22.15
N LEU A 221 2.56 5.11 -21.11
CA LEU A 221 2.26 6.51 -20.75
C LEU A 221 3.48 7.29 -20.23
N TRP A 222 4.56 6.61 -19.85
CA TRP A 222 5.70 7.21 -19.15
C TRP A 222 6.99 7.19 -19.98
N ASP A 223 6.92 6.72 -21.23
CA ASP A 223 8.10 6.44 -22.05
C ASP A 223 9.12 5.50 -21.38
N ASN A 224 8.65 4.68 -20.44
CA ASN A 224 9.47 3.83 -19.59
C ASN A 224 10.03 2.64 -20.38
N PRO A 225 11.37 2.46 -20.44
CA PRO A 225 12.00 1.31 -21.08
C PRO A 225 12.28 0.15 -20.10
N PHE A 226 12.07 0.33 -18.80
CA PHE A 226 12.50 -0.61 -17.77
C PHE A 226 11.36 -1.52 -17.30
N SER A 227 11.59 -2.83 -17.30
CA SER A 227 10.67 -3.79 -16.67
C SER A 227 11.05 -4.13 -15.23
N ASN A 228 12.30 -3.87 -14.86
CA ASN A 228 12.84 -4.11 -13.52
C ASN A 228 13.75 -2.94 -13.13
N GLU A 229 13.67 -2.51 -11.87
CA GLU A 229 14.54 -1.44 -11.33
C GLU A 229 15.08 -1.83 -9.97
N THR A 230 16.36 -1.52 -9.72
CA THR A 230 17.08 -1.75 -8.46
C THR A 230 17.63 -0.43 -7.96
N ALA A 231 17.23 -0.03 -6.76
CA ALA A 231 17.61 1.23 -6.15
C ALA A 231 18.37 1.02 -4.83
N LEU A 232 19.43 1.79 -4.61
CA LEU A 232 20.17 1.87 -3.35
C LEU A 232 19.97 3.26 -2.75
N PHE A 233 19.48 3.30 -1.52
CA PHE A 233 19.15 4.53 -0.80
C PHE A 233 20.07 4.77 0.40
N ARG A 234 20.37 6.03 0.68
CA ARG A 234 20.90 6.49 1.97
C ARG A 234 19.72 6.89 2.86
N THR A 235 19.70 6.41 4.12
CA THR A 235 18.66 6.77 5.10
C THR A 235 19.15 7.83 6.09
N SER A 236 18.22 8.51 6.75
CA SER A 236 18.46 9.64 7.66
C SER A 236 19.18 9.27 8.96
N ASP A 237 19.13 8.00 9.35
CA ASP A 237 19.86 7.41 10.48
C ASP A 237 21.28 6.94 10.13
N GLY A 238 21.72 7.18 8.89
CA GLY A 238 23.03 6.80 8.39
C GLY A 238 23.09 5.40 7.77
N GLY A 239 22.02 4.61 7.87
CA GLY A 239 21.91 3.29 7.23
C GLY A 239 21.78 3.35 5.70
N MET A 240 21.51 2.19 5.10
CA MET A 240 21.17 2.05 3.68
C MET A 240 19.99 1.10 3.49
N MET A 241 19.23 1.30 2.43
CA MET A 241 18.26 0.30 1.99
C MET A 241 18.38 0.00 0.49
N ARG A 242 18.21 -1.27 0.12
CA ARG A 242 18.13 -1.72 -1.27
C ARG A 242 16.69 -2.13 -1.60
N ILE A 243 16.14 -1.57 -2.67
CA ILE A 243 14.78 -1.87 -3.12
C ILE A 243 14.82 -2.42 -4.54
N ASN A 244 14.14 -3.54 -4.76
CA ASN A 244 13.97 -4.14 -6.09
C ASN A 244 12.49 -4.17 -6.49
N GLU A 245 12.17 -3.55 -7.61
CA GLU A 245 10.81 -3.50 -8.18
C GLU A 245 10.81 -4.18 -9.55
N PHE A 246 10.39 -5.45 -9.61
CA PHE A 246 10.55 -6.27 -10.82
C PHE A 246 9.22 -6.73 -11.40
N ARG A 247 9.09 -6.66 -12.72
CA ARG A 247 7.93 -7.10 -13.51
C ARG A 247 8.27 -8.15 -14.56
N ARG A 248 9.56 -8.41 -14.82
CA ARG A 248 10.01 -9.51 -15.68
C ARG A 248 11.17 -10.26 -15.05
N ILE A 249 10.87 -11.34 -14.36
CA ILE A 249 11.86 -12.12 -13.61
C ILE A 249 11.48 -13.60 -13.59
N GLY A 250 12.50 -14.46 -13.66
CA GLY A 250 12.34 -15.90 -13.42
C GLY A 250 12.07 -16.17 -11.95
N TRP A 251 10.82 -16.01 -11.52
CA TRP A 251 10.38 -16.18 -10.15
C TRP A 251 9.07 -16.96 -10.09
N SER A 252 8.81 -17.68 -8.99
CA SER A 252 7.78 -18.73 -8.94
C SER A 252 6.40 -18.30 -8.44
N GLY A 253 6.22 -17.05 -7.99
CA GLY A 253 4.90 -16.58 -7.53
C GLY A 253 4.61 -16.78 -6.04
N LYS A 254 5.53 -17.32 -5.22
CA LYS A 254 5.21 -17.77 -3.83
C LYS A 254 5.25 -16.68 -2.74
N VAL A 255 6.35 -15.94 -2.62
CA VAL A 255 6.51 -14.73 -1.79
C VAL A 255 7.19 -13.65 -2.64
N GLY A 256 6.40 -12.70 -3.13
CA GLY A 256 6.89 -11.63 -4.02
C GLY A 256 7.27 -10.36 -3.26
N GLU A 257 6.91 -10.30 -1.98
CA GLU A 257 7.05 -9.12 -1.13
C GLU A 257 7.68 -9.57 0.19
N ASP A 258 9.01 -9.49 0.27
CA ASP A 258 9.79 -9.90 1.44
C ASP A 258 10.85 -8.87 1.79
N VAL A 259 11.31 -8.95 3.04
CA VAL A 259 12.24 -7.99 3.65
C VAL A 259 13.32 -8.70 4.46
N SER A 260 14.54 -8.20 4.40
CA SER A 260 15.59 -8.52 5.36
C SER A 260 16.14 -7.24 5.97
N LEU A 261 16.30 -7.21 7.30
CA LEU A 261 16.74 -6.05 8.07
C LEU A 261 17.90 -6.45 8.96
N PHE A 262 18.93 -5.62 8.99
CA PHE A 262 20.16 -5.86 9.72
C PHE A 262 20.47 -4.66 10.59
N GLY A 263 20.53 -4.89 11.89
CA GLY A 263 20.98 -3.93 12.87
C GLY A 263 22.32 -4.31 13.48
N THR A 264 22.82 -3.49 14.41
CA THR A 264 24.08 -3.73 15.10
C THR A 264 24.04 -4.86 16.13
N LEU A 265 22.84 -5.28 16.57
CA LEU A 265 22.66 -6.32 17.61
C LEU A 265 21.87 -7.55 17.14
N GLY A 266 21.03 -7.39 16.11
CA GLY A 266 20.19 -8.47 15.60
C GLY A 266 19.75 -8.23 14.18
N SER A 267 19.29 -9.29 13.54
CA SER A 267 18.84 -9.28 12.15
C SER A 267 17.61 -10.16 11.96
N PHE A 268 16.80 -9.74 11.00
CA PHE A 268 15.69 -10.49 10.45
C PHE A 268 15.98 -10.78 8.98
N GLU A 269 15.85 -12.03 8.57
CA GLU A 269 16.05 -12.44 7.19
C GLU A 269 14.84 -13.23 6.70
N GLU A 270 14.34 -12.88 5.52
CA GLU A 270 13.20 -13.54 4.90
C GLU A 270 13.55 -13.98 3.48
N ASN A 271 13.10 -15.18 3.14
CA ASN A 271 13.15 -15.70 1.79
C ASN A 271 11.80 -16.34 1.43
N ALA A 272 11.72 -16.97 0.26
CA ALA A 272 10.48 -17.53 -0.24
C ALA A 272 9.87 -18.67 0.61
N LEU A 273 10.61 -19.21 1.58
CA LEU A 273 10.21 -20.36 2.40
C LEU A 273 10.31 -20.12 3.89
N THR A 274 11.29 -19.35 4.34
CA THR A 274 11.59 -19.19 5.77
C THR A 274 11.86 -17.74 6.14
N SER A 275 11.50 -17.41 7.38
CA SER A 275 11.81 -16.14 8.03
C SER A 275 12.55 -16.44 9.34
N VAL A 276 13.71 -15.83 9.53
CA VAL A 276 14.64 -16.15 10.63
C VAL A 276 15.01 -14.88 11.38
N TRP A 277 15.05 -14.97 12.70
CA TRP A 277 15.65 -13.97 13.57
C TRP A 277 17.00 -14.46 14.10
N THR A 278 18.00 -13.59 14.12
CA THR A 278 19.35 -13.90 14.60
C THR A 278 19.91 -12.77 15.46
N THR A 279 20.85 -13.09 16.35
CA THR A 279 21.61 -12.10 17.15
C THR A 279 23.12 -12.28 16.97
N LEU A 280 23.92 -11.54 17.75
CA LEU A 280 25.38 -11.69 17.76
C LEU A 280 25.84 -13.06 18.30
N ASP A 281 25.02 -13.74 19.09
CA ASP A 281 25.29 -15.12 19.49
C ASP A 281 25.00 -16.06 18.31
N ARG A 282 26.04 -16.75 17.84
CA ARG A 282 25.93 -17.69 16.71
C ARG A 282 25.00 -18.87 16.97
N ASN A 283 24.63 -19.12 18.21
CA ASN A 283 23.69 -20.18 18.60
C ASN A 283 22.25 -19.67 18.75
N ASP A 284 22.03 -18.36 18.69
CA ASP A 284 20.73 -17.72 18.85
C ASP A 284 20.13 -17.43 17.46
N ILE A 285 19.57 -18.50 16.88
CA ILE A 285 18.89 -18.49 15.59
C ILE A 285 17.47 -19.03 15.81
N GLU A 286 16.48 -18.19 15.57
CA GLU A 286 15.06 -18.49 15.76
C GLU A 286 14.34 -18.55 14.41
N ASP A 287 13.76 -19.69 14.06
CA ASP A 287 12.80 -19.78 12.95
C ASP A 287 11.47 -19.16 13.37
N VAL A 288 11.20 -17.97 12.87
CA VAL A 288 9.99 -17.20 13.20
C VAL A 288 8.87 -17.39 12.17
N THR A 289 9.07 -18.20 11.14
CA THR A 289 8.04 -18.52 10.12
C THR A 289 6.68 -18.90 10.72
N PRO A 290 6.60 -19.72 11.79
CA PRO A 290 5.31 -20.08 12.40
C PRO A 290 4.58 -18.91 13.08
N LEU A 291 5.28 -17.81 13.40
CA LEU A 291 4.69 -16.59 13.95
C LEU A 291 4.11 -15.70 12.85
N LEU A 292 4.75 -15.72 11.67
CA LEU A 292 4.45 -14.84 10.55
C LEU A 292 3.42 -15.42 9.56
N THR A 293 3.11 -16.70 9.65
CA THR A 293 2.23 -17.37 8.70
C THR A 293 0.77 -16.92 8.86
N CYS A 294 0.23 -16.25 7.84
CA CYS A 294 -1.21 -16.11 7.63
C CYS A 294 -1.77 -17.38 6.98
N ARG A 295 -2.83 -17.97 7.55
CA ARG A 295 -3.54 -19.06 6.88
C ARG A 295 -4.29 -18.49 5.68
N ARG A 296 -4.14 -19.11 4.51
CA ARG A 296 -4.99 -18.78 3.36
C ARG A 296 -6.42 -19.20 3.69
N ASP A 297 -7.36 -18.27 3.54
CA ASP A 297 -8.78 -18.58 3.68
C ASP A 297 -9.20 -19.37 2.43
N PRO A 298 -9.78 -20.59 2.55
CA PRO A 298 -10.25 -21.37 1.42
C PRO A 298 -11.51 -20.79 0.74
N SER A 299 -11.98 -19.60 1.11
CA SER A 299 -13.14 -18.94 0.48
C SER A 299 -13.08 -19.10 -1.04
N PRO A 300 -14.15 -19.62 -1.68
CA PRO A 300 -14.12 -19.96 -3.09
C PRO A 300 -13.83 -18.69 -3.87
N ALA A 301 -12.80 -18.75 -4.74
CA ALA A 301 -12.61 -17.76 -5.79
C ALA A 301 -13.99 -17.46 -6.38
N VAL A 302 -14.44 -16.20 -6.31
CA VAL A 302 -15.73 -15.79 -6.86
C VAL A 302 -15.77 -16.33 -8.29
N GLN A 303 -16.80 -17.09 -8.65
CA GLN A 303 -16.91 -17.71 -9.97
C GLN A 303 -16.56 -16.68 -11.07
N GLY A 304 -15.47 -16.93 -11.80
CA GLY A 304 -14.93 -16.03 -12.83
C GLY A 304 -13.62 -15.30 -12.50
N GLU A 305 -13.14 -15.34 -11.25
CA GLU A 305 -11.81 -14.82 -10.89
C GLU A 305 -10.71 -15.88 -11.13
N HIS A 306 -10.27 -15.99 -12.38
CA HIS A 306 -9.20 -16.92 -12.79
C HIS A 306 -7.78 -16.37 -12.55
N SER A 307 -7.62 -15.11 -12.12
CA SER A 307 -6.30 -14.51 -11.91
C SER A 307 -5.70 -14.92 -10.56
N THR A 308 -4.44 -15.34 -10.56
CA THR A 308 -3.61 -15.59 -9.36
C THR A 308 -3.65 -14.44 -8.35
N ILE A 309 -3.69 -13.19 -8.82
CA ILE A 309 -3.74 -11.97 -8.00
C ILE A 309 -4.96 -11.92 -7.07
N ALA A 310 -6.13 -12.41 -7.53
CA ALA A 310 -7.34 -12.39 -6.71
C ALA A 310 -7.24 -13.29 -5.47
N ARG A 311 -6.34 -14.28 -5.50
CA ARG A 311 -6.08 -15.18 -4.36
C ARG A 311 -5.26 -14.50 -3.26
N ASP A 312 -4.48 -13.48 -3.57
CA ASP A 312 -3.70 -12.72 -2.58
C ASP A 312 -4.58 -11.78 -1.73
N PHE A 313 -5.82 -11.57 -2.16
CA PHE A 313 -6.81 -10.73 -1.47
C PHE A 313 -7.51 -11.45 -0.30
N HIS A 314 -7.17 -12.71 -0.03
CA HIS A 314 -7.83 -13.54 0.97
C HIS A 314 -6.80 -14.25 1.86
N SER A 315 -6.61 -13.73 3.08
CA SER A 315 -5.67 -14.26 4.07
C SER A 315 -6.20 -14.02 5.48
N SER A 316 -5.97 -14.95 6.40
CA SER A 316 -6.15 -14.71 7.82
C SER A 316 -5.11 -13.74 8.37
N VAL A 317 -5.21 -13.48 9.66
CA VAL A 317 -4.17 -12.83 10.48
C VAL A 317 -3.09 -13.84 10.89
N ALA A 318 -1.89 -13.35 11.18
CA ALA A 318 -0.76 -14.07 11.77
C ALA A 318 -0.73 -13.92 13.30
N LYS A 319 0.09 -14.70 14.00
CA LYS A 319 0.17 -14.66 15.47
C LYS A 319 0.71 -13.33 16.01
N VAL A 320 1.57 -12.68 15.22
CA VAL A 320 2.17 -11.38 15.56
C VAL A 320 1.19 -10.21 15.42
N HIS A 321 0.05 -10.41 14.76
CA HIS A 321 -0.91 -9.32 14.59
C HIS A 321 -1.64 -8.99 15.88
N HIS A 322 -1.73 -7.69 16.18
CA HIS A 322 -2.41 -7.12 17.34
C HIS A 322 -3.94 -7.16 17.23
N THR A 323 -4.52 -8.33 16.99
CA THR A 323 -5.94 -8.51 16.67
C THR A 323 -6.90 -8.08 17.79
N TYR A 324 -6.42 -7.97 19.02
CA TYR A 324 -7.19 -7.47 20.18
C TYR A 324 -7.70 -6.03 19.99
N ARG A 325 -7.11 -5.25 19.08
CA ARG A 325 -7.52 -3.85 18.80
C ARG A 325 -8.69 -3.72 17.83
N LEU A 326 -8.98 -4.77 17.06
CA LEU A 326 -9.97 -4.75 15.99
C LEU A 326 -11.39 -4.83 16.56
N PRO A 327 -12.39 -4.25 15.88
CA PRO A 327 -13.77 -4.31 16.35
C PRO A 327 -14.32 -5.74 16.23
N ASP A 328 -15.19 -6.13 17.17
CA ASP A 328 -15.85 -7.44 17.14
C ASP A 328 -16.64 -7.69 15.85
N SER A 329 -17.14 -6.63 15.21
CA SER A 329 -17.86 -6.73 13.93
C SER A 329 -17.00 -7.21 12.76
N PHE A 330 -15.67 -7.25 12.90
CA PHE A 330 -14.77 -7.82 11.89
C PHE A 330 -14.58 -9.33 12.03
N LYS A 331 -15.05 -9.94 13.11
CA LYS A 331 -14.97 -11.40 13.29
C LYS A 331 -15.72 -12.11 12.16
N GLY A 332 -15.01 -13.00 11.45
CA GLY A 332 -15.56 -13.76 10.33
C GLY A 332 -15.68 -12.99 9.01
N LEU A 333 -15.31 -11.70 8.96
CA LEU A 333 -15.20 -10.96 7.71
C LEU A 333 -13.89 -11.29 6.99
N PRO A 334 -13.85 -11.17 5.65
CA PRO A 334 -12.63 -11.39 4.90
C PRO A 334 -11.52 -10.43 5.33
N ASN A 335 -10.29 -10.91 5.20
CA ASN A 335 -9.09 -10.12 5.33
C ASN A 335 -8.14 -10.52 4.19
N GLY A 336 -7.14 -9.70 3.86
CA GLY A 336 -6.34 -9.86 2.65
C GLY A 336 -4.97 -9.24 2.77
N HIS A 337 -4.08 -9.52 1.81
CA HIS A 337 -2.69 -9.06 1.78
C HIS A 337 -2.00 -9.28 3.13
N TYR A 338 -1.84 -10.56 3.49
CA TYR A 338 -1.24 -11.00 4.75
C TYR A 338 -1.89 -10.35 5.97
N GLY A 339 -3.23 -10.30 6.00
CA GLY A 339 -4.02 -9.88 7.15
C GLY A 339 -4.16 -8.37 7.37
N SER A 340 -3.77 -7.54 6.39
CA SER A 340 -3.64 -6.09 6.55
C SER A 340 -4.95 -5.29 6.45
N HIS A 341 -5.93 -5.74 5.65
CA HIS A 341 -7.11 -4.93 5.30
C HIS A 341 -7.92 -4.46 6.53
N GLN A 342 -8.12 -5.35 7.50
CA GLN A 342 -8.89 -5.03 8.71
C GLN A 342 -8.24 -3.90 9.50
N PHE A 343 -6.91 -3.92 9.67
CA PHE A 343 -6.19 -2.88 10.38
C PHE A 343 -6.23 -1.54 9.63
N LEU A 344 -6.10 -1.56 8.29
CA LEU A 344 -6.15 -0.34 7.48
C LEU A 344 -7.51 0.37 7.57
N VAL A 345 -8.61 -0.39 7.50
CA VAL A 345 -9.96 0.19 7.62
C VAL A 345 -10.20 0.72 9.03
N ASP A 346 -9.80 -0.05 10.05
CA ASP A 346 -9.95 0.36 11.44
C ASP A 346 -9.15 1.65 11.76
N ASP A 347 -7.90 1.73 11.31
CA ASP A 347 -7.08 2.95 11.44
C ASP A 347 -7.76 4.17 10.83
N PHE A 348 -8.27 4.04 9.59
CA PHE A 348 -8.89 5.16 8.91
C PHE A 348 -10.14 5.63 9.66
N MET A 349 -11.02 4.69 10.05
CA MET A 349 -12.25 5.03 10.74
C MET A 349 -12.00 5.59 12.15
N LYS A 350 -11.00 5.08 12.87
CA LYS A 350 -10.56 5.64 14.16
C LYS A 350 -9.95 7.03 13.99
N ALA A 351 -9.15 7.25 12.96
CA ALA A 351 -8.61 8.56 12.62
C ALA A 351 -9.75 9.57 12.42
N LEU A 352 -10.78 9.21 11.64
CA LEU A 352 -11.97 10.06 11.47
C LEU A 352 -12.66 10.36 12.81
N ALA A 353 -12.94 9.32 13.60
CA ALA A 353 -13.68 9.45 14.86
C ALA A 353 -12.94 10.27 15.94
N THR A 354 -11.61 10.26 15.91
CA THR A 354 -10.76 10.93 16.90
C THR A 354 -10.14 12.23 16.40
N ASN A 355 -10.30 12.53 15.11
CA ASN A 355 -9.60 13.61 14.40
C ASN A 355 -8.06 13.53 14.52
N GLN A 356 -7.52 12.32 14.72
CA GLN A 356 -6.09 12.04 14.72
C GLN A 356 -5.62 11.65 13.31
N LEU A 357 -4.33 11.79 13.04
CA LEU A 357 -3.75 11.29 11.79
C LEU A 357 -3.58 9.76 11.88
N PRO A 358 -3.91 9.00 10.82
CA PRO A 358 -3.67 7.57 10.80
C PRO A 358 -2.16 7.27 10.71
N PRO A 359 -1.70 6.05 11.07
CA PRO A 359 -0.29 5.68 10.98
C PRO A 359 0.30 5.86 9.58
N ASN A 360 -0.48 5.56 8.54
CA ASN A 360 -0.13 5.77 7.13
C ASN A 360 -0.73 7.10 6.59
N HIS A 361 -0.53 8.20 7.31
CA HIS A 361 -0.97 9.54 6.91
C HIS A 361 -0.23 10.09 5.68
N ALA A 362 -0.62 11.28 5.21
CA ALA A 362 -0.11 11.90 3.98
C ALA A 362 1.42 12.02 3.90
N TRP A 363 2.09 12.51 4.95
CA TRP A 363 3.55 12.59 4.97
C TRP A 363 4.22 11.22 4.88
N ARG A 364 3.73 10.18 5.59
CA ARG A 364 4.26 8.81 5.45
C ARG A 364 4.03 8.26 4.04
N ALA A 365 2.85 8.51 3.47
CA ALA A 365 2.56 8.11 2.08
C ALA A 365 3.55 8.76 1.09
N ALA A 366 3.88 10.03 1.29
CA ALA A 366 4.86 10.76 0.49
C ALA A 366 6.28 10.19 0.65
N GLU A 367 6.68 9.86 1.88
CA GLU A 367 7.95 9.18 2.17
C GLU A 367 8.05 7.79 1.53
N TYR A 368 6.93 7.12 1.24
CA TYR A 368 6.93 5.84 0.54
C TYR A 368 7.01 5.98 -0.98
N ILE A 369 6.41 7.02 -1.58
CA ILE A 369 6.36 7.14 -3.05
C ILE A 369 7.47 8.03 -3.64
N LEU A 370 7.82 9.16 -3.00
CA LEU A 370 8.79 10.11 -3.56
C LEU A 370 10.17 9.49 -3.82
N PRO A 371 10.72 8.64 -2.93
CA PRO A 371 12.00 8.00 -3.20
C PRO A 371 11.95 7.16 -4.48
N GLY A 372 10.81 6.53 -4.76
CA GLY A 372 10.53 5.80 -6.00
C GLY A 372 10.52 6.67 -7.24
N LEU A 373 9.77 7.77 -7.20
CA LEU A 373 9.70 8.71 -8.33
C LEU A 373 11.09 9.26 -8.67
N VAL A 374 11.92 9.56 -7.68
CA VAL A 374 13.31 9.99 -7.87
C VAL A 374 14.20 8.84 -8.34
N ALA A 375 14.00 7.63 -7.83
CA ALA A 375 14.73 6.44 -8.27
C ALA A 375 14.55 6.19 -9.77
N HIS A 376 13.32 6.30 -10.28
CA HIS A 376 13.08 6.17 -11.72
C HIS A 376 13.85 7.22 -12.54
N GLN A 377 13.90 8.48 -12.06
CA GLN A 377 14.71 9.52 -12.72
C GLN A 377 16.20 9.20 -12.70
N SER A 378 16.70 8.64 -11.60
CA SER A 378 18.09 8.15 -11.50
C SER A 378 18.37 7.04 -12.51
N ALA A 379 17.44 6.08 -12.68
CA ALA A 379 17.55 5.00 -13.66
C ALA A 379 17.59 5.51 -15.11
N LEU A 380 16.79 6.53 -15.43
CA LEU A 380 16.82 7.20 -16.74
C LEU A 380 18.16 7.91 -17.02
N ARG A 381 18.96 8.17 -15.99
CA ARG A 381 20.27 8.84 -16.03
C ARG A 381 21.41 7.91 -15.65
N ASP A 382 21.24 6.61 -15.92
CA ASP A 382 22.26 5.57 -15.72
C ASP A 382 22.83 5.51 -14.30
N GLY A 383 21.96 5.70 -13.29
CA GLY A 383 22.33 5.61 -11.89
C GLY A 383 22.94 6.88 -11.30
N GLU A 384 22.63 8.06 -11.83
CA GLU A 384 22.98 9.32 -11.18
C GLU A 384 22.50 9.32 -9.71
N LEU A 385 23.39 9.66 -8.77
CA LEU A 385 23.01 9.80 -7.36
C LEU A 385 22.16 11.07 -7.18
N MET A 386 20.89 10.89 -6.88
CA MET A 386 19.92 11.99 -6.75
C MET A 386 19.49 12.20 -5.30
N SER A 387 19.18 13.45 -4.96
CA SER A 387 18.61 13.79 -3.65
C SER A 387 17.10 13.59 -3.67
N ILE A 388 16.56 13.06 -2.58
CA ILE A 388 15.12 12.89 -2.39
C ILE A 388 14.59 14.18 -1.74
N PRO A 389 13.54 14.80 -2.29
CA PRO A 389 12.92 15.98 -1.69
C PRO A 389 12.41 15.71 -0.28
N ASP A 390 12.62 16.68 0.61
CA ASP A 390 12.03 16.66 1.94
C ASP A 390 10.55 17.04 1.86
N VAL A 391 9.70 16.25 2.52
CA VAL A 391 8.25 16.47 2.63
C VAL A 391 7.87 17.32 3.83
N GLY A 392 8.87 17.71 4.63
CA GLY A 392 8.70 18.42 5.88
C GLY A 392 8.14 17.53 6.99
N GLU A 393 7.70 18.19 8.06
CA GLU A 393 7.13 17.53 9.23
C GLU A 393 5.61 17.65 9.25
N VAL A 394 4.99 16.67 9.90
CA VAL A 394 3.58 16.72 10.28
C VAL A 394 3.32 18.00 11.10
N PRO A 395 2.23 18.74 10.84
CA PRO A 395 1.88 19.92 11.63
C PRO A 395 1.82 19.59 13.13
N SER A 396 2.47 20.42 13.95
CA SER A 396 2.68 20.16 15.38
C SER A 396 1.38 20.13 16.21
N ASP A 397 0.30 20.67 15.67
CA ASP A 397 -1.05 20.66 16.25
C ASP A 397 -1.82 19.37 15.96
N ARG A 398 -1.23 18.45 15.17
CA ARG A 398 -1.82 17.14 14.83
C ARG A 398 -1.18 16.04 15.65
N THR A 399 -2.02 15.16 16.19
CA THR A 399 -1.58 13.93 16.86
C THR A 399 -1.76 12.73 15.94
N ILE A 400 -0.80 11.81 15.94
CA ILE A 400 -0.88 10.55 15.19
C ILE A 400 -1.50 9.48 16.09
N LEU A 401 -2.42 8.71 15.52
CA LEU A 401 -3.05 7.58 16.16
C LEU A 401 -2.00 6.50 16.44
N ASP A 402 -1.96 6.01 17.67
CA ASP A 402 -1.14 4.85 18.02
C ASP A 402 -1.75 3.60 17.34
N PRO A 403 -1.05 2.98 16.37
CA PRO A 403 -1.54 1.79 15.65
C PRO A 403 -1.77 0.58 16.56
N ASP A 404 -1.31 0.61 17.81
CA ASP A 404 -1.45 -0.50 18.75
C ASP A 404 -2.48 -0.18 19.86
N SER A 405 -3.02 1.05 19.88
CA SER A 405 -3.96 1.48 20.90
C SER A 405 -5.35 0.85 20.76
N PHE A 406 -5.90 0.40 21.90
CA PHE A 406 -7.31 0.03 22.01
C PHE A 406 -8.14 1.30 22.21
N ILE A 407 -9.07 1.56 21.29
CA ILE A 407 -10.06 2.61 21.42
C ILE A 407 -11.41 1.92 21.66
N ALA A 408 -12.03 2.21 22.80
CA ALA A 408 -13.34 1.67 23.11
C ALA A 408 -14.38 2.17 22.09
N TYR A 409 -15.01 1.24 21.36
CA TYR A 409 -16.18 1.53 20.55
C TYR A 409 -17.36 1.74 21.50
N ARG A 410 -17.61 3.01 21.88
CA ARG A 410 -18.78 3.37 22.68
C ARG A 410 -20.00 3.38 21.77
N PHE A 411 -20.93 2.46 22.02
CA PHE A 411 -22.21 2.32 21.32
C PHE A 411 -23.19 3.43 21.68
#